data_AF-A0A259S4J1-F1
#
_entry.id   AF-A0A259S4J1-F1
#
_cell.length_a   1.000
_cell.length_b   1.000
_cell.length_c   1.000
_cell.angle_alpha   90.00
_cell.angle_beta   90.00
_cell.angle_gamma   90.00
#
_symmetry.space_group_name_H-M   'P 1'
#
loop_
_entity.id
_entity.type
_entity.pdbx_description
1 polymer ?
#
loop_
_entity_poly.entity_id
_entity_poly.type
_entity_poly.pdbx_seq_one_letter_code
_entity_poly.pdbx_strand_id
1 'polypeptide(L)'
;MSRGRALSPILRDAFAHQRRLRDDFSAVRLQQYIDAENATNGALLNAAGRRRRIDPMRLFLSNRAFAYCYASEELRDWWAEHPRITFPDYERQVYE
;
A
#
# COMPACT_ATOMS: atom_id res chain seq x y z
N MET A 1 42.23 -0.73 11.87
CA MET A 1 40.84 -1.24 12.02
C MET A 1 39.91 -0.04 12.15
N SER A 2 39.14 0.28 11.11
CA SER A 2 38.20 1.41 11.14
C SER A 2 37.03 1.06 12.05
N ARG A 3 36.85 1.78 13.17
CA ARG A 3 35.66 1.66 14.01
C ARG A 3 34.50 2.26 13.22
N GLY A 4 33.66 1.40 12.64
CA GLY A 4 32.40 1.84 12.05
C GLY A 4 31.63 2.67 13.08
N ARG A 5 31.36 3.93 12.77
CA ARG A 5 30.66 4.84 13.68
C ARG A 5 29.25 4.29 13.90
N ALA A 6 29.00 3.76 15.10
CA ALA A 6 27.66 3.33 15.48
C ALA A 6 26.70 4.52 15.36
N LEU A 7 25.49 4.27 14.84
CA LEU A 7 24.42 5.26 14.76
C LEU A 7 24.15 5.87 16.16
N SER A 8 23.72 7.13 16.25
CA SER A 8 23.33 7.69 17.54
C SER A 8 22.08 6.98 18.09
N PRO A 9 21.86 6.95 19.42
CA PRO A 9 20.64 6.38 20.02
C PRO A 9 19.36 6.96 19.40
N ILE A 10 19.30 8.29 19.24
CA ILE A 10 18.18 9.00 18.61
C ILE A 10 17.92 8.49 17.18
N LEU A 11 18.97 8.29 16.38
CA LEU A 11 18.82 7.78 15.02
C LEU A 11 18.33 6.33 15.01
N ARG A 12 18.80 5.49 15.94
CA ARG A 12 18.30 4.10 16.07
C ARG A 12 16.82 4.06 16.41
N ASP A 13 16.38 4.86 17.38
CA ASP A 13 14.99 4.90 17.82
C ASP A 13 14.08 5.42 16.69
N ALA A 14 14.53 6.44 15.96
CA ALA A 14 13.84 6.94 14.77
C ALA A 14 13.68 5.87 13.68
N PHE A 15 14.72 5.08 13.39
CA PHE A 15 14.62 3.98 12.43
C PHE A 15 13.72 2.84 12.91
N ALA A 16 13.75 2.51 14.21
CA ALA A 16 12.87 1.50 14.78
C ALA A 16 11.39 1.94 14.71
N HIS A 17 11.12 3.22 14.98
CA HIS A 17 9.79 3.81 14.80
C HIS A 17 9.33 3.76 13.34
N GLN A 18 10.20 4.19 12.41
CA GLN A 18 9.89 4.16 10.99
C GLN A 18 9.60 2.75 10.46
N ARG A 19 10.30 1.74 10.99
CA ARG A 19 10.02 0.35 10.67
C ARG A 19 8.63 -0.08 11.15
N ARG A 20 8.28 0.24 12.40
CA ARG A 20 6.94 -0.08 12.96
C ARG A 20 5.83 0.54 12.12
N LEU A 21 5.93 1.83 11.79
CA LEU A 21 4.95 2.51 10.93
C LEU A 21 4.77 1.82 9.57
N ARG A 22 5.86 1.33 8.98
CA ARG A 22 5.79 0.61 7.70
C ARG A 22 5.19 -0.79 7.84
N ASP A 23 5.50 -1.48 8.93
CA ASP A 23 4.92 -2.79 9.24
C ASP A 23 3.41 -2.65 9.49
N ASP A 24 2.98 -1.65 10.27
CA ASP A 24 1.56 -1.37 10.54
C ASP A 24 0.81 -0.96 9.27
N PHE A 25 1.40 -0.09 8.44
CA PHE A 25 0.82 0.27 7.14
C PHE A 25 0.65 -0.94 6.22
N SER A 26 1.54 -1.94 6.31
CA SER A 26 1.43 -3.14 5.49
C SER A 26 0.15 -3.93 5.82
N ALA A 27 -0.26 -3.97 7.09
CA ALA A 27 -1.50 -4.61 7.55
C ALA A 27 -2.74 -3.84 7.08
N VAL A 28 -2.74 -2.51 7.21
CA VAL A 28 -3.85 -1.65 6.72
C VAL A 28 -4.08 -1.84 5.22
N ARG A 29 -3.00 -1.85 4.44
CA ARG A 29 -3.07 -2.06 3.00
C ARG A 29 -3.54 -3.47 2.64
N LEU A 30 -3.09 -4.49 3.37
CA LEU A 30 -3.54 -5.86 3.18
C LEU A 30 -5.05 -5.99 3.46
N GLN A 31 -5.53 -5.35 4.52
CA GLN A 31 -6.97 -5.33 4.82
C GLN A 31 -7.76 -4.68 3.68
N GLN A 32 -7.31 -3.53 3.17
CA GLN A 32 -7.95 -2.86 2.05
C GLN A 32 -7.99 -3.74 0.79
N TYR A 33 -6.94 -4.54 0.54
CA TYR A 33 -6.92 -5.52 -0.54
C TYR A 33 -8.01 -6.59 -0.37
N ILE A 34 -8.11 -7.17 0.83
CA ILE A 34 -9.08 -8.23 1.15
C ILE A 34 -10.51 -7.71 0.99
N ASP A 35 -10.79 -6.52 1.50
CA ASP A 35 -12.12 -5.90 1.41
C ASP A 35 -12.51 -5.64 -0.05
N ALA A 36 -11.57 -5.15 -0.86
CA ALA A 36 -11.78 -4.95 -2.29
C ALA A 36 -11.98 -6.27 -3.04
N GLU A 37 -11.19 -7.30 -2.73
CA GLU A 37 -11.30 -8.63 -3.34
C GLU A 37 -12.68 -9.23 -3.06
N ASN A 38 -13.16 -9.12 -1.81
CA ASN A 38 -14.50 -9.56 -1.43
C ASN A 38 -15.61 -8.76 -2.12
N ALA A 39 -15.50 -7.42 -2.13
CA ALA A 39 -16.52 -6.55 -2.73
C ALA A 39 -16.65 -6.73 -4.25
N THR A 40 -15.54 -7.06 -4.92
CA THR A 40 -15.49 -7.22 -6.38
C THR A 40 -15.61 -8.67 -6.83
N ASN A 41 -15.84 -9.62 -5.92
CA ASN A 41 -15.81 -11.06 -6.21
C ASN A 41 -14.51 -11.50 -6.94
N GLY A 42 -13.38 -10.92 -6.53
CA GLY A 42 -12.06 -11.15 -7.13
C GLY A 42 -11.81 -10.43 -8.46
N ALA A 43 -12.76 -9.65 -8.98
CA ALA A 43 -12.61 -8.90 -10.21
C ALA A 43 -11.81 -7.60 -9.99
N LEU A 44 -10.50 -7.71 -9.68
CA LEU A 44 -9.63 -6.56 -9.39
C LEU A 44 -8.96 -5.94 -10.63
N LEU A 45 -8.65 -6.75 -11.64
CA LEU A 45 -7.91 -6.32 -12.84
C LEU A 45 -8.82 -6.16 -14.03
N ASN A 46 -8.59 -5.15 -14.85
CA ASN A 46 -9.19 -5.07 -16.19
C ASN A 46 -8.53 -6.04 -17.18
N ALA A 47 -9.05 -6.09 -18.41
CA ALA A 47 -8.54 -6.96 -19.47
C ALA A 47 -7.04 -6.75 -19.78
N ALA A 48 -6.55 -5.51 -19.74
CA ALA A 48 -5.14 -5.21 -19.99
C ALA A 48 -4.24 -5.71 -18.85
N GLY A 49 -4.66 -5.54 -17.59
CA GLY A 49 -3.97 -6.04 -16.41
C GLY A 49 -3.88 -7.57 -16.39
N ARG A 50 -5.00 -8.24 -16.69
CA ARG A 50 -5.07 -9.71 -16.83
C ARG A 50 -4.13 -10.23 -17.92
N ARG A 51 -4.15 -9.62 -19.12
CA ARG A 51 -3.27 -10.00 -20.24
C ARG A 51 -1.78 -9.86 -19.88
N ARG A 52 -1.44 -8.85 -19.08
CA ARG A 52 -0.08 -8.59 -18.59
C ARG A 52 0.31 -9.43 -17.37
N ARG A 53 -0.59 -10.24 -16.83
CA ARG A 53 -0.38 -11.04 -15.61
C ARG A 53 0.13 -10.19 -14.45
N ILE A 54 -0.44 -9.00 -14.29
CA ILE A 54 -0.13 -8.14 -13.15
C ILE A 54 -0.63 -8.84 -11.90
N ASP A 55 0.19 -8.87 -10.85
CA ASP A 55 -0.26 -9.23 -9.51
C ASP A 55 -1.29 -8.19 -9.02
N PRO A 56 -2.54 -8.57 -8.69
CA PRO A 56 -3.55 -7.65 -8.20
C PRO A 56 -3.10 -6.83 -6.98
N MET A 57 -2.29 -7.40 -6.08
CA MET A 57 -1.74 -6.70 -4.91
C MET A 57 -0.92 -5.47 -5.33
N ARG A 58 -0.28 -5.51 -6.51
CA ARG A 58 0.49 -4.38 -7.05
C ARG A 58 -0.38 -3.12 -7.27
N LEU A 59 -1.69 -3.26 -7.46
CA LEU A 59 -2.60 -2.12 -7.57
C LEU A 59 -2.69 -1.32 -6.26
N PHE A 60 -2.38 -1.93 -5.12
CA PHE A 60 -2.38 -1.29 -3.79
C PHE A 60 -0.97 -0.80 -3.38
N LEU A 61 0.08 -1.35 -4.00
CA LEU A 61 1.48 -0.95 -3.79
C LEU A 61 1.91 0.26 -4.63
N SER A 62 1.25 0.47 -5.76
CA SER A 62 1.72 1.38 -6.80
C SER A 62 1.09 2.77 -6.73
N ASN A 63 1.67 3.69 -7.49
CA ASN A 63 1.12 5.03 -7.67
C ASN A 63 -0.28 4.99 -8.32
N ARG A 64 -1.01 6.10 -8.20
CA ARG A 64 -2.39 6.23 -8.70
C ARG A 64 -2.48 5.93 -10.21
N ALA A 65 -1.55 6.46 -11.01
CA ALA A 65 -1.59 6.28 -12.47
C ALA A 65 -1.52 4.79 -12.87
N PHE A 66 -0.60 4.02 -12.27
CA PHE A 66 -0.48 2.59 -12.53
C PHE A 66 -1.72 1.83 -12.08
N ALA A 67 -2.19 2.09 -10.86
CA ALA A 67 -3.33 1.38 -10.30
C ALA A 67 -4.60 1.57 -11.12
N TYR A 68 -4.93 2.81 -11.47
CA TYR A 68 -6.14 3.10 -12.27
C TYR A 68 -6.02 2.67 -13.74
N CYS A 69 -4.81 2.53 -14.28
CA CYS A 69 -4.60 2.00 -15.62
C CYS A 69 -5.02 0.52 -15.73
N TYR A 70 -4.86 -0.25 -14.65
CA TYR A 70 -5.06 -1.71 -14.65
C TYR A 70 -6.21 -2.21 -13.77
N ALA A 71 -6.80 -1.34 -12.95
CA ALA A 71 -7.99 -1.65 -12.18
C ALA A 71 -9.18 -1.97 -13.10
N SER A 72 -9.98 -2.95 -12.67
CA SER A 72 -11.30 -3.23 -13.21
C SER A 72 -12.26 -2.05 -13.01
N GLU A 73 -13.47 -2.14 -13.57
CA GLU A 73 -14.51 -1.13 -13.35
C GLU A 73 -15.03 -1.23 -11.91
N GLU A 74 -15.29 -2.45 -11.46
CA GLU A 74 -15.78 -2.79 -10.12
C GLU A 74 -14.84 -2.28 -9.02
N LEU A 75 -13.53 -2.40 -9.21
CA LEU A 75 -12.54 -1.89 -8.26
C LEU A 75 -12.50 -0.35 -8.26
N ARG A 76 -12.71 0.28 -9.42
CA ARG A 76 -12.72 1.75 -9.51
C ARG A 76 -13.96 2.33 -8.85
N ASP A 77 -15.10 1.68 -8.99
CA ASP A 77 -16.34 2.04 -8.31
C ASP A 77 -16.18 1.88 -6.79
N TRP A 78 -15.62 0.75 -6.35
CA TRP A 78 -15.33 0.54 -4.93
C TRP A 78 -14.36 1.60 -4.37
N TRP A 79 -13.31 1.97 -5.11
CA TRP A 79 -12.39 3.04 -4.71
C TRP A 79 -13.00 4.44 -4.71
N ALA A 80 -14.14 4.67 -5.38
CA ALA A 80 -14.84 5.94 -5.29
C ALA A 80 -15.45 6.16 -3.91
N GLU A 81 -15.91 5.08 -3.28
CA GLU A 81 -16.47 5.08 -1.92
C GLU A 81 -15.42 4.78 -0.84
N HIS A 82 -14.38 4.02 -1.20
CA HIS A 82 -13.33 3.53 -0.30
C HIS A 82 -11.96 3.94 -0.85
N PRO A 83 -11.56 5.23 -0.71
CA PRO A 83 -10.33 5.73 -1.30
C PRO A 83 -9.11 4.91 -0.89
N ARG A 84 -8.22 4.63 -1.86
CA ARG A 84 -6.94 3.96 -1.58
C ARG A 84 -6.17 4.71 -0.51
N ILE A 85 -5.67 3.99 0.48
CA ILE A 85 -4.82 4.57 1.53
C ILE A 85 -3.37 4.57 1.04
N THR A 86 -2.73 5.74 1.02
CA THR A 86 -1.29 5.83 0.74
C THR A 86 -0.47 5.90 2.04
N PHE A 87 0.82 5.57 1.98
CA PHE A 87 1.68 5.69 3.17
C PHE A 87 1.68 7.13 3.75
N PRO A 88 1.79 8.20 2.93
CA PRO A 88 1.64 9.57 3.45
C PRO A 88 0.29 9.86 4.13
N ASP A 89 -0.82 9.29 3.63
CA ASP A 89 -2.14 9.47 4.26
C ASP A 89 -2.22 8.73 5.59
N TYR A 90 -1.70 7.50 5.64
CA TYR A 90 -1.60 6.71 6.86
C TYR A 90 -0.68 7.35 7.90
N GLU A 91 0.49 7.83 7.48
CA GLU A 91 1.44 8.51 8.36
C GLU A 91 0.79 9.73 9.00
N ARG A 92 0.02 10.53 8.24
CA ARG A 92 -0.73 11.66 8.78
C ARG A 92 -1.74 11.25 9.84
N GLN A 93 -2.51 10.18 9.61
CA GLN A 93 -3.51 9.66 10.57
C GLN A 93 -2.91 9.18 11.89
N VAL A 94 -1.67 8.70 11.89
CA VAL A 94 -1.01 8.21 13.12
C VAL A 94 -0.49 9.36 13.99
N TYR A 95 -0.21 10.53 13.39
CA TYR A 95 0.35 11.69 14.08
C TYR A 95 -0.67 12.77 14.44
N GLU A 96 -1.91 12.66 13.97
CA GLU A 96 -3.05 13.54 14.31
C GLU A 96 -3.93 12.92 15.40
#